data_AF-A0A7Y5JUT0-F1
#
_entry.id   AF-A0A7Y5JUT0-F1
#
_cell.length_a   1.000
_cell.length_b   1.000
_cell.length_c   1.000
_cell.angle_alpha   90.00
_cell.angle_beta   90.00
_cell.angle_gamma   90.00
#
_symmetry.space_group_name_H-M   'P 1'
#
loop_
_entity.id
_entity.type
_entity.pdbx_description
1 polymer ?
#
loop_
_entity_poly.entity_id
_entity_poly.type
_entity_poly.pdbx_seq_one_letter_code
_entity_poly.pdbx_strand_id
1 'polypeptide(L)'
;RRGIEELTGWSPNQPLSGMRCLSPAAVAAATPFARGWGVEVGMTVDVLDAGLRVVEVPCDLHHRVTGTDWRSQVHRAAQYRDVALALGVRRLRRRLGPG
;
A
#
# COMPACT_ATOMS: atom_id res chain seq x y z
N ARG A 1 -5.20 -5.35 -2.85
CA ARG A 1 -5.43 -5.21 -4.31
C ARG A 1 -6.69 -4.39 -4.58
N ARG A 2 -7.90 -4.93 -4.38
CA ARG A 2 -9.18 -4.22 -4.63
C ARG A 2 -9.24 -2.77 -4.13
N GLY A 3 -8.87 -2.52 -2.87
CA GLY A 3 -8.91 -1.15 -2.34
C GLY A 3 -7.98 -0.14 -3.03
N ILE A 4 -6.85 -0.59 -3.61
CA ILE A 4 -5.98 0.28 -4.42
C ILE A 4 -6.67 0.54 -5.75
N GLU A 5 -7.15 -0.51 -6.41
CA GLU A 5 -7.82 -0.42 -7.71
C GLU A 5 -9.09 0.45 -7.68
N GLU A 6 -9.92 0.32 -6.64
CA GLU A 6 -11.10 1.17 -6.42
C GLU A 6 -10.74 2.65 -6.30
N LEU A 7 -9.58 2.96 -5.74
CA LEU A 7 -9.12 4.34 -5.57
C LEU A 7 -8.44 4.81 -6.86
N THR A 8 -7.46 4.09 -7.36
CA THR A 8 -6.54 4.64 -8.37
C THR A 8 -6.83 4.16 -9.79
N GLY A 9 -7.74 3.20 -9.96
CA GLY A 9 -7.95 2.48 -11.22
C GLY A 9 -6.80 1.52 -11.58
N TRP A 10 -5.77 1.40 -10.73
CA TRP A 10 -4.60 0.56 -10.98
C TRP A 10 -4.61 -0.70 -10.10
N SER A 11 -4.39 -1.88 -10.69
CA SER A 11 -4.45 -3.17 -9.98
C SER A 11 -3.04 -3.77 -9.75
N PRO A 12 -2.50 -3.73 -8.52
CA PRO A 12 -1.18 -4.30 -8.19
C PRO A 12 -1.16 -5.81 -8.13
N ASN A 13 -0.07 -6.46 -8.55
CA ASN A 13 0.18 -7.87 -8.29
C ASN A 13 0.63 -8.17 -6.85
N GLN A 14 1.55 -7.37 -6.32
CA GLN A 14 2.14 -7.56 -5.00
C GLN A 14 1.96 -6.30 -4.14
N PRO A 15 0.71 -5.97 -3.71
CA PRO A 15 0.37 -4.71 -3.06
C PRO A 15 1.06 -4.48 -1.71
N LEU A 16 1.51 -5.55 -1.06
CA LEU A 16 2.17 -5.52 0.25
C LEU A 16 3.68 -5.84 0.16
N SER A 17 4.25 -5.82 -1.05
CA SER A 17 5.71 -5.95 -1.18
C SER A 17 6.39 -4.71 -0.60
N GLY A 18 7.18 -4.92 0.45
CA GLY A 18 8.04 -3.89 1.05
C GLY A 18 9.30 -3.60 0.20
N MET A 19 9.63 -4.43 -0.79
CA MET A 19 10.73 -4.16 -1.72
C MET A 19 10.29 -3.15 -2.78
N ARG A 20 10.75 -1.91 -2.64
CA ARG A 20 10.35 -0.78 -3.50
C ARG A 20 11.50 0.20 -3.64
N CYS A 21 11.56 0.87 -4.79
CA CYS A 21 12.42 2.03 -5.02
C CYS A 21 11.54 3.25 -5.26
N LEU A 22 11.91 4.39 -4.68
CA LEU A 22 11.16 5.64 -4.78
C LEU A 22 12.05 6.76 -5.30
N SER A 23 11.51 7.57 -6.21
CA SER A 23 12.11 8.86 -6.52
C SER A 23 11.86 9.85 -5.37
N PRO A 24 12.62 10.95 -5.28
CA PRO A 24 12.36 12.00 -4.28
C PRO A 24 10.93 12.54 -4.34
N ALA A 25 10.37 12.71 -5.55
CA ALA A 25 8.99 13.14 -5.73
C ALA A 25 7.98 12.12 -5.17
N ALA A 26 8.24 10.82 -5.34
CA ALA A 26 7.39 9.78 -4.79
C ALA A 26 7.47 9.71 -3.25
N VAL A 27 8.66 9.92 -2.68
CA VAL A 27 8.84 10.04 -1.22
C VAL A 27 8.04 11.23 -0.69
N ALA A 28 8.15 12.39 -1.34
CA ALA A 28 7.41 13.59 -0.95
C ALA A 28 5.89 13.38 -1.03
N ALA A 29 5.39 12.79 -2.12
CA ALA A 29 3.96 12.50 -2.31
C ALA A 29 3.41 11.53 -1.27
N ALA A 30 4.19 10.50 -0.90
CA ALA A 30 3.79 9.49 0.07
C ALA A 30 3.99 9.90 1.54
N THR A 31 4.54 11.09 1.80
CA THR A 31 4.79 11.59 3.15
C THR A 31 3.62 12.47 3.63
N PRO A 32 3.11 12.28 4.85
CA PRO A 32 3.56 11.30 5.84
C PRO A 32 3.14 9.87 5.46
N PHE A 33 4.07 8.92 5.61
CA PHE A 33 3.81 7.51 5.36
C PHE A 33 2.69 7.00 6.28
N ALA A 34 1.82 6.15 5.73
CA ALA A 34 0.85 5.43 6.56
C ALA A 34 1.58 4.52 7.56
N ARG A 35 0.96 4.30 8.73
CA ARG A 35 1.57 3.51 9.80
C ARG A 35 1.42 2.01 9.55
N GLY A 36 2.35 1.24 10.12
CA GLY A 36 2.31 -0.22 10.11
C GLY A 36 2.21 -0.77 8.69
N TRP A 37 1.39 -1.79 8.50
CA TRP A 37 1.19 -2.46 7.22
C TRP A 37 0.36 -1.65 6.21
N GLY A 38 -0.12 -0.48 6.63
CA GLY A 38 -0.74 0.48 5.74
C GLY A 38 0.26 1.19 4.84
N VAL A 39 1.57 1.15 5.14
CA VAL A 39 2.59 1.94 4.44
C VAL A 39 2.66 1.63 2.95
N GLU A 40 2.71 0.36 2.55
CA GLU A 40 2.86 -0.03 1.14
C GLU A 40 1.61 0.34 0.32
N VAL A 41 0.44 0.06 0.88
CA VAL A 41 -0.85 0.33 0.22
C VAL A 41 -1.09 1.83 0.13
N GLY A 42 -0.87 2.54 1.24
CA GLY A 42 -1.06 3.98 1.33
C GLY A 42 -0.11 4.75 0.41
N MET A 43 1.17 4.39 0.44
CA MET A 43 2.20 4.94 -0.46
C MET A 43 1.81 4.76 -1.93
N THR A 44 1.35 3.57 -2.31
CA THR A 44 0.96 3.31 -3.71
C THR A 44 -0.20 4.21 -4.14
N VAL A 45 -1.21 4.40 -3.28
CA VAL A 45 -2.33 5.29 -3.58
C VAL A 45 -1.87 6.74 -3.67
N ASP A 46 -1.08 7.22 -2.70
CA ASP A 46 -0.67 8.63 -2.67
C ASP A 46 0.23 9.00 -3.86
N VAL A 47 1.12 8.09 -4.27
CA VAL A 47 1.98 8.29 -5.46
C VAL A 47 1.15 8.34 -6.73
N LEU A 48 0.15 7.46 -6.89
CA LEU A 48 -0.74 7.47 -8.05
C LEU A 48 -1.65 8.71 -8.06
N ASP A 49 -2.16 9.13 -6.90
CA ASP A 49 -2.99 10.33 -6.75
C ASP A 49 -2.19 11.61 -7.07
N ALA A 50 -0.87 11.60 -6.84
CA ALA A 50 0.04 12.67 -7.27
C ALA A 50 0.36 12.64 -8.78
N GLY A 51 -0.27 11.75 -9.56
CA GLY A 51 -0.05 11.61 -11.00
C GLY A 51 1.29 10.98 -11.38
N LEU A 52 2.00 10.37 -10.42
CA LEU A 52 3.27 9.71 -10.68
C LEU A 52 3.06 8.26 -11.15
N ARG A 53 4.06 7.72 -11.85
CA ARG A 53 4.01 6.36 -12.40
C ARG A 53 4.47 5.31 -11.38
N VAL A 54 3.70 4.23 -11.28
CA VAL A 54 4.07 3.00 -10.54
C VAL A 54 4.24 1.86 -11.54
N VAL A 55 5.31 1.08 -11.40
CA VAL A 55 5.59 -0.12 -12.21
C VAL A 55 6.00 -1.26 -11.29
N GLU A 56 5.45 -2.45 -11.50
CA GLU A 56 5.95 -3.67 -10.87
C GLU A 56 6.94 -4.34 -11.81
N VAL A 57 8.18 -4.49 -11.34
CA VAL A 57 9.26 -5.17 -12.06
C VAL A 57 9.31 -6.61 -11.57
N PRO A 58 9.12 -7.61 -12.46
CA PRO A 58 9.30 -9.01 -12.08
C PRO A 58 10.75 -9.25 -11.63
N CYS A 59 10.90 -9.85 -10.46
CA CYS A 59 12.20 -10.21 -9.90
C CYS A 59 12.15 -11.67 -9.43
N ASP A 60 13.24 -12.41 -9.64
CA ASP A 60 13.39 -13.77 -9.14
C ASP A 60 13.80 -13.76 -7.66
N LEU A 61 12.88 -13.35 -6.80
CA LEU A 61 13.08 -13.20 -5.37
C LEU A 61 12.10 -14.10 -4.61
N HIS A 62 12.65 -15.04 -3.85
CA HIS A 62 11.87 -16.00 -3.07
C HIS A 62 11.68 -15.48 -1.64
N HIS A 63 10.44 -15.28 -1.22
CA HIS A 63 10.13 -14.98 0.17
C HIS A 63 10.29 -16.25 1.03
N ARG A 64 11.09 -16.17 2.09
CA ARG A 64 11.11 -17.19 3.15
C ARG A 64 9.87 -17.00 4.03
N VAL A 65 8.84 -17.80 3.82
CA VAL A 65 7.59 -17.71 4.58
C VAL A 65 7.83 -18.27 5.99
N THR A 66 7.56 -17.48 7.03
CA THR A 66 7.51 -17.94 8.43
C THR A 66 6.21 -18.72 8.67
N GLY A 67 6.32 -19.83 9.42
CA GLY A 67 5.33 -20.91 9.51
C GLY A 67 3.89 -20.54 9.92
N THR A 68 3.00 -21.52 9.87
CA THR A 68 1.53 -21.39 10.00
C THR A 68 1.00 -21.24 11.42
N ASP A 69 1.82 -20.82 12.38
CA ASP A 69 1.45 -20.78 13.80
C ASP A 69 0.36 -19.74 14.12
N TRP A 70 -0.28 -19.88 15.29
CA TRP A 70 -1.25 -18.91 15.83
C TRP A 70 -0.74 -17.46 15.79
N ARG A 71 0.56 -17.27 16.04
CA ARG A 71 1.24 -15.96 15.93
C ARG A 71 1.11 -15.36 14.52
N SER A 72 1.17 -16.19 13.48
CA SER A 72 1.01 -15.78 12.08
C SER A 72 -0.42 -15.36 11.75
N GLN A 73 -1.43 -15.90 12.44
CA GLN A 73 -2.83 -15.44 12.29
C GLN A 73 -3.04 -14.06 12.92
N VAL A 74 -2.55 -13.85 14.15
CA VAL A 74 -2.60 -12.55 14.83
C VAL A 74 -1.85 -11.49 14.01
N HIS A 75 -0.71 -11.87 13.44
CA HIS A 75 0.09 -11.01 12.58
C HIS A 75 -0.68 -10.59 11.31
N ARG A 76 -1.37 -11.52 10.65
CA ARG A 76 -2.26 -11.23 9.51
C ARG A 76 -3.44 -10.33 9.90
N ALA A 77 -4.04 -10.53 11.08
CA ALA A 77 -5.13 -9.67 11.54
C ALA A 77 -4.67 -8.21 11.74
N ALA A 78 -3.48 -8.01 12.34
CA ALA A 78 -2.87 -6.70 12.47
C ALA A 78 -2.57 -6.06 11.10
N GLN A 79 -2.05 -6.85 10.14
CA GLN A 79 -1.86 -6.43 8.75
C GLN A 79 -3.15 -5.90 8.13
N TYR A 80 -4.22 -6.69 8.19
CA TYR A 80 -5.51 -6.32 7.61
C TYR A 80 -6.07 -5.03 8.20
N ARG A 81 -6.00 -4.86 9.53
CA ARG A 81 -6.47 -3.65 10.20
C ARG A 81 -5.73 -2.41 9.71
N ASP A 82 -4.40 -2.45 9.68
CA ASP A 82 -3.59 -1.29 9.33
C ASP A 82 -3.78 -0.92 7.84
N VAL A 83 -3.93 -1.92 6.96
CA VAL A 83 -4.31 -1.71 5.54
C VAL A 83 -5.69 -1.09 5.41
N ALA A 84 -6.69 -1.59 6.16
CA ALA A 84 -8.05 -1.07 6.11
C ALA A 84 -8.11 0.39 6.58
N LEU A 85 -7.37 0.74 7.64
CA LEU A 85 -7.23 2.11 8.12
C LEU A 85 -6.60 3.02 7.06
N ALA A 86 -5.50 2.59 6.43
CA ALA A 86 -4.83 3.38 5.39
C ALA A 86 -5.75 3.68 4.20
N LEU A 87 -6.52 2.69 3.76
CA LEU A 87 -7.52 2.87 2.69
C LEU A 87 -8.70 3.74 3.13
N GLY A 88 -9.19 3.55 4.37
CA GLY A 88 -10.30 4.33 4.93
C GLY A 88 -9.99 5.83 5.01
N VAL A 89 -8.80 6.19 5.48
CA VAL A 89 -8.33 7.58 5.53
C VAL A 89 -8.31 8.21 4.14
N ARG A 90 -7.81 7.49 3.13
CA ARG A 90 -7.72 7.98 1.74
C ARG A 90 -9.08 8.12 1.07
N ARG A 91 -9.99 7.17 1.31
CA ARG A 91 -11.40 7.29 0.89
C ARG A 91 -12.04 8.53 1.49
N LEU A 92 -11.81 8.81 2.77
CA LEU A 92 -12.35 10.00 3.42
C LEU A 92 -11.75 11.28 2.84
N ARG A 93 -10.42 11.35 2.66
CA ARG A 93 -9.74 12.51 2.05
C ARG A 93 -10.32 12.87 0.69
N ARG A 94 -10.61 11.88 -0.16
CA ARG A 94 -11.22 12.11 -1.47
C ARG A 94 -12.66 12.56 -1.41
N ARG A 95 -13.44 12.06 -0.44
CA ARG A 95 -14.83 12.54 -0.22
C ARG A 95 -14.87 13.98 0.29
N LEU A 96 -13.82 14.42 0.99
CA LEU A 96 -13.72 15.76 1.58
C LEU A 96 -12.92 16.75 0.73
N GLY A 97 -12.17 16.28 -0.28
CA GLY A 97 -11.40 17.14 -1.18
C GLY A 97 -12.31 17.94 -2.12
N PRO A 98 -11.84 19.08 -2.66
CA PRO A 98 -12.56 19.78 -3.71
C PRO A 98 -12.68 18.84 -4.91
N GLY A 99 -13.92 18.64 -5.37
CA GLY A 99 -14.24 17.83 -6.55
C GLY A 99 -13.73 18.46 -7.84
#